data_AF-A0A2V6FBE8-F1
#
_entry.id   AF-A0A2V6FBE8-F1
#
_cell.length_a   1.000
_cell.length_b   1.000
_cell.length_c   1.000
_cell.angle_alpha   90.00
_cell.angle_beta   90.00
_cell.angle_gamma   90.00
#
_symmetry.space_group_name_H-M   'P 1'
#
loop_
_entity.id
_entity.type
_entity.pdbx_description
1 polymer ?
#
loop_
_entity_poly.entity_id
_entity_poly.type
_entity_poly.pdbx_seq_one_letter_code
_entity_poly.pdbx_strand_id
1 'polypeptide(L)'
;MKADRISLGGARRKVTIYFADIRGFTRMTDEMQAQAEAYIREHKLPPAVAEAYLDKQAGDLLSTVSLYLSVIADTIIKHDGTFDKYIGDCVLAFWGAPIPNDRHPLQCVRAAIDAQRAIYELNLQRAAENKRREQENAARLATGQAPYPMHRLLALGSGITTGTVTVGLMGSEEKLSYTVLGREVNL
;
A
#
# COMPACT_ATOMS: atom_id res chain seq x y z
N MET A 1 -11.24 23.94 30.26
CA MET A 1 -10.57 23.71 28.95
C MET A 1 -11.63 23.85 27.87
N LYS A 2 -11.45 24.80 26.94
CA LYS A 2 -12.41 25.05 25.87
C LYS A 2 -12.40 23.85 24.90
N ALA A 3 -13.57 23.33 24.57
CA ALA A 3 -13.74 22.42 23.46
C ALA A 3 -13.41 23.21 22.18
N ASP A 4 -12.21 23.06 21.66
CA ASP A 4 -11.87 23.60 20.35
C ASP A 4 -12.75 22.90 19.32
N ARG A 5 -13.65 23.69 18.71
CA ARG A 5 -14.45 23.25 17.57
C ARG A 5 -13.49 22.72 16.51
N ILE A 6 -13.52 21.42 16.26
CA ILE A 6 -12.86 20.80 15.10
C ILE A 6 -13.51 21.43 13.86
N SER A 7 -12.88 22.46 13.30
CA SER A 7 -13.31 23.04 12.02
C SER A 7 -12.93 22.08 10.92
N LEU A 8 -13.91 21.29 10.46
CA LEU A 8 -13.78 20.41 9.28
C LEU A 8 -13.89 21.18 7.95
N GLY A 9 -14.14 22.50 8.00
CA GLY A 9 -13.97 23.40 6.86
C GLY A 9 -12.49 23.60 6.48
N GLY A 10 -12.24 24.35 5.40
CA GLY A 10 -10.88 24.64 4.93
C GLY A 10 -10.06 25.47 5.92
N ALA A 11 -8.84 25.02 6.26
CA ALA A 11 -7.90 25.73 7.12
C ALA A 11 -6.46 25.63 6.58
N ARG A 12 -5.68 26.70 6.72
CA ARG A 12 -4.23 26.66 6.45
C ARG A 12 -3.50 26.12 7.68
N ARG A 13 -2.76 25.02 7.54
CA ARG A 13 -2.04 24.38 8.64
C ARG A 13 -0.68 23.88 8.21
N LYS A 14 0.28 23.96 9.13
CA LYS A 14 1.56 23.28 8.99
C LYS A 14 1.35 21.81 9.37
N VAL A 15 1.69 20.91 8.44
CA VAL A 15 1.53 19.47 8.60
C VAL A 15 2.80 18.77 8.12
N THR A 16 2.95 17.51 8.51
CA THR A 16 3.90 16.59 7.86
C THR A 16 3.11 15.57 7.06
N ILE A 17 3.43 15.47 5.78
CA ILE A 17 2.78 14.60 4.80
C ILE A 17 3.69 13.39 4.59
N TYR A 18 3.07 12.23 4.43
CA TYR A 18 3.71 10.95 4.19
C TYR A 18 3.09 10.26 3.00
N PHE A 19 3.94 9.84 2.08
CA PHE A 19 3.62 8.91 1.01
C PHE A 19 4.37 7.60 1.22
N ALA A 20 3.65 6.49 1.11
CA ALA A 20 4.19 5.14 1.22
C ALA A 20 3.78 4.30 0.01
N ASP A 21 4.74 3.88 -0.80
CA ASP A 21 4.52 3.25 -2.11
C ASP A 21 5.37 1.98 -2.26
N ILE A 22 4.92 0.99 -3.05
CA ILE A 22 5.71 -0.22 -3.29
C ILE A 22 6.74 0.09 -4.38
N ARG A 23 8.03 0.05 -4.03
CA ARG A 23 9.11 0.31 -4.98
C ARG A 23 9.05 -0.65 -6.16
N GLY A 24 8.92 -0.09 -7.36
CA GLY A 24 8.89 -0.84 -8.60
C GLY A 24 7.58 -1.58 -8.84
N PHE A 25 6.47 -1.15 -8.22
CA PHE A 25 5.15 -1.75 -8.37
C PHE A 25 4.74 -1.90 -9.83
N THR A 26 4.82 -0.84 -10.64
CA THR A 26 4.45 -0.89 -12.07
C THR A 26 5.25 -1.94 -12.84
N ARG A 27 6.58 -1.94 -12.68
CA ARG A 27 7.44 -2.95 -13.31
C ARG A 27 7.05 -4.37 -12.87
N MET A 28 6.75 -4.53 -11.58
CA MET A 28 6.34 -5.81 -11.02
C MET A 28 5.02 -6.30 -11.63
N THR A 29 4.02 -5.42 -11.78
CA THR A 29 2.72 -5.78 -12.38
C THR A 29 2.87 -6.11 -13.87
N ASP A 30 3.68 -5.35 -14.60
CA ASP A 30 3.96 -5.61 -16.02
C ASP A 30 4.65 -6.97 -16.22
N GLU A 31 5.64 -7.29 -15.39
CA GLU A 31 6.32 -8.59 -15.41
C GLU A 31 5.37 -9.75 -15.07
N MET A 32 4.46 -9.56 -14.12
CA MET A 32 3.46 -10.58 -13.77
C MET A 32 2.52 -10.87 -14.93
N GLN A 33 2.03 -9.83 -15.61
CA GLN A 33 1.16 -10.00 -16.77
C GLN A 33 1.88 -10.71 -17.92
N ALA A 34 3.10 -10.27 -18.26
CA ALA A 34 3.91 -10.89 -19.31
C ALA A 34 4.21 -12.38 -19.01
N GLN A 35 4.49 -12.72 -17.75
CA GLN A 35 4.70 -14.10 -17.31
C GLN A 35 3.43 -14.96 -17.44
N ALA A 36 2.27 -14.41 -17.08
CA ALA A 36 1.00 -15.11 -17.20
C ALA A 36 0.64 -15.40 -18.66
N GLU A 37 0.81 -14.41 -19.54
CA GLU A 37 0.59 -14.56 -20.98
C GLU A 37 1.55 -15.58 -21.61
N ALA A 38 2.83 -15.56 -21.21
CA ALA A 38 3.81 -16.53 -21.66
C ALA A 38 3.42 -17.96 -21.23
N TYR A 39 2.99 -18.14 -19.98
CA TYR A 39 2.54 -19.44 -19.46
C TYR A 39 1.34 -19.98 -20.22
N ILE A 40 0.31 -19.15 -20.46
CA ILE A 40 -0.89 -19.51 -21.23
C ILE A 40 -0.50 -20.00 -22.64
N ARG A 41 0.40 -19.26 -23.30
CA ARG A 41 0.87 -19.57 -24.65
C ARG A 41 1.68 -20.87 -24.70
N GLU A 42 2.63 -21.04 -23.78
CA GLU A 42 3.51 -22.22 -23.71
C GLU A 42 2.71 -23.50 -23.44
N HIS A 43 1.71 -23.43 -22.56
CA HIS A 43 0.89 -24.58 -22.16
C HIS A 43 -0.37 -24.76 -23.00
N LYS A 44 -0.60 -23.87 -23.99
CA LYS A 44 -1.77 -23.88 -24.89
C LYS A 44 -3.09 -24.03 -24.12
N LEU A 45 -3.25 -23.25 -23.05
CA LEU A 45 -4.41 -23.36 -22.18
C LEU A 45 -5.70 -23.03 -22.97
N PRO A 46 -6.78 -23.82 -22.83
CA PRO A 46 -8.08 -23.48 -23.38
C PRO A 46 -8.57 -22.12 -22.85
N PRO A 47 -9.36 -21.35 -23.61
CA PRO A 47 -9.78 -20.00 -23.22
C PRO A 47 -10.36 -19.89 -21.80
N ALA A 48 -11.28 -20.78 -21.42
CA ALA A 48 -11.88 -20.77 -20.08
C ALA A 48 -10.87 -21.05 -18.96
N VAL A 49 -9.84 -21.87 -19.23
CA VAL A 49 -8.77 -22.18 -18.25
C VAL A 49 -7.78 -21.01 -18.15
N ALA A 50 -7.49 -20.35 -19.28
CA ALA A 50 -6.65 -19.16 -19.32
C ALA A 50 -7.29 -17.99 -18.55
N GLU A 51 -8.58 -17.75 -18.72
CA GLU A 51 -9.34 -16.72 -18.00
C GLU A 51 -9.30 -16.98 -16.48
N ALA A 52 -9.65 -18.20 -16.05
CA ALA A 52 -9.58 -18.57 -14.63
C ALA A 52 -8.16 -18.45 -14.04
N TYR A 53 -7.12 -18.71 -14.85
CA TYR A 53 -5.74 -18.52 -14.43
C TYR A 53 -5.39 -17.04 -14.23
N LEU A 54 -5.82 -16.16 -15.14
CA LEU A 54 -5.62 -14.71 -15.03
C LEU A 54 -6.38 -14.12 -13.83
N ASP A 55 -7.63 -14.51 -13.63
CA ASP A 55 -8.44 -14.09 -12.48
C ASP A 55 -7.78 -14.46 -11.15
N LYS A 56 -7.21 -15.67 -11.09
CA LYS A 56 -6.46 -16.11 -9.91
C LYS A 56 -5.21 -15.25 -9.68
N GLN A 57 -4.45 -14.93 -10.72
CA GLN A 57 -3.29 -14.04 -10.61
C GLN A 57 -3.69 -12.63 -10.14
N ALA A 58 -4.80 -12.09 -10.66
CA ALA A 58 -5.34 -10.81 -10.24
C ALA A 58 -5.76 -10.84 -8.76
N GLY A 59 -6.42 -11.90 -8.32
CA GLY A 59 -6.78 -12.11 -6.92
C GLY A 59 -5.56 -12.17 -5.99
N ASP A 60 -4.49 -12.85 -6.40
CA ASP A 60 -3.24 -12.96 -5.63
C ASP A 60 -2.50 -11.60 -5.54
N LEU A 61 -2.52 -10.81 -6.61
CA LEU A 61 -1.97 -9.45 -6.63
C LEU A 61 -2.77 -8.53 -5.69
N LEU A 62 -4.10 -8.51 -5.82
CA LEU A 62 -4.97 -7.71 -4.95
C LEU A 62 -4.80 -8.08 -3.49
N SER A 63 -4.67 -9.37 -3.18
CA SER A 63 -4.45 -9.84 -1.80
C SER A 63 -3.10 -9.37 -1.26
N THR A 64 -2.05 -9.39 -2.09
CA THR A 64 -0.72 -8.90 -1.71
C THR A 64 -0.72 -7.39 -1.47
N VAL A 65 -1.34 -6.62 -2.36
CA VAL A 65 -1.46 -5.15 -2.21
C VAL A 65 -2.29 -4.81 -0.99
N SER A 66 -3.44 -5.48 -0.79
CA SER A 66 -4.30 -5.23 0.38
C SER A 66 -3.55 -5.48 1.69
N LEU A 67 -2.79 -6.58 1.79
CA LEU A 67 -1.98 -6.87 2.97
C LEU A 67 -0.91 -5.79 3.22
N TYR A 68 -0.23 -5.33 2.17
CA TYR A 68 0.71 -4.22 2.27
C TYR A 68 0.02 -2.94 2.77
N LEU A 69 -1.09 -2.55 2.15
CA LEU A 69 -1.83 -1.35 2.50
C LEU A 69 -2.31 -1.39 3.95
N SER A 70 -2.78 -2.54 4.42
CA SER A 70 -3.15 -2.75 5.82
C SER A 70 -1.97 -2.55 6.77
N VAL A 71 -0.81 -3.16 6.48
CA VAL A 71 0.40 -3.00 7.32
C VAL A 71 0.81 -1.54 7.44
N ILE A 72 0.79 -0.79 6.33
CA ILE A 72 1.13 0.63 6.32
C ILE A 72 0.08 1.44 7.08
N ALA A 73 -1.21 1.22 6.84
CA ALA A 73 -2.30 1.91 7.53
C ALA A 73 -2.23 1.71 9.06
N ASP A 74 -1.97 0.48 9.51
CA ASP A 74 -1.81 0.17 10.93
C ASP A 74 -0.66 0.96 11.56
N THR A 75 0.47 1.10 10.85
CA THR A 75 1.60 1.90 11.36
C THR A 75 1.28 3.40 11.42
N ILE A 76 0.52 3.93 10.47
CA ILE A 76 0.08 5.34 10.47
C ILE A 76 -0.82 5.59 11.68
N ILE A 77 -1.82 4.73 11.88
CA ILE A 77 -2.80 4.85 12.98
C ILE A 77 -2.10 4.71 14.34
N LYS A 78 -1.18 3.74 14.49
CA LYS A 78 -0.40 3.52 15.71
C LYS A 78 0.38 4.76 16.16
N HIS A 79 0.77 5.62 15.23
CA HIS A 79 1.56 6.82 15.48
C HIS A 79 0.73 8.12 15.38
N ASP A 80 -0.59 8.04 15.58
CA ASP A 80 -1.52 9.19 15.58
C ASP A 80 -1.60 9.94 14.24
N GLY A 81 -1.31 9.26 13.13
CA GLY A 81 -1.43 9.82 11.79
C GLY A 81 -2.88 9.86 11.32
N THR A 82 -3.23 10.91 10.57
CA THR A 82 -4.50 10.95 9.85
C THR A 82 -4.32 10.27 8.51
N PHE A 83 -4.97 9.13 8.34
CA PHE A 83 -5.09 8.45 7.06
C PHE A 83 -5.94 9.31 6.11
N ASP A 84 -5.43 9.58 4.91
CA ASP A 84 -6.17 10.32 3.90
C ASP A 84 -6.85 9.35 2.92
N LYS A 85 -6.04 8.68 2.09
CA LYS A 85 -6.54 7.81 1.02
C LYS A 85 -5.48 6.85 0.48
N TYR A 86 -5.97 5.85 -0.26
CA TYR A 86 -5.16 5.01 -1.15
C TYR A 86 -5.11 5.60 -2.57
N ILE A 87 -3.96 5.49 -3.22
CA ILE A 87 -3.71 5.90 -4.61
C ILE A 87 -2.95 4.77 -5.31
N GLY A 88 -3.68 3.79 -5.84
CA GLY A 88 -3.05 2.56 -6.33
C GLY A 88 -2.43 1.76 -5.17
N ASP A 89 -1.13 1.50 -5.25
CA ASP A 89 -0.34 0.89 -4.18
C ASP A 89 0.21 1.93 -3.18
N CYS A 90 -0.04 3.21 -3.40
CA CYS A 90 0.43 4.27 -2.53
C CYS A 90 -0.58 4.61 -1.42
N VAL A 91 -0.08 4.88 -0.21
CA VAL A 91 -0.84 5.46 0.90
C VAL A 91 -0.45 6.92 1.10
N LEU A 92 -1.45 7.80 1.16
CA LEU A 92 -1.29 9.19 1.60
C LEU A 92 -1.79 9.34 3.04
N ALA A 93 -0.95 9.89 3.91
CA ALA A 93 -1.30 10.26 5.27
C ALA A 93 -0.61 11.55 5.70
N PHE A 94 -1.07 12.14 6.79
CA PHE A 94 -0.47 13.34 7.35
C PHE A 94 -0.65 13.48 8.86
N TRP A 95 0.19 14.31 9.47
CA TRP A 95 0.17 14.65 10.90
C TRP A 95 0.07 16.16 11.10
N GLY A 96 -0.54 16.59 12.21
CA GLY A 96 -0.75 18.01 12.55
C GLY A 96 -2.14 18.56 12.17
N ALA A 97 -2.99 17.71 11.59
CA ALA A 97 -4.41 17.93 11.36
C ALA A 97 -5.14 16.58 11.47
N PRO A 98 -6.45 16.55 11.80
CA PRO A 98 -7.32 17.68 12.13
C PRO A 98 -7.03 18.30 13.50
N ILE A 99 -6.30 17.58 14.37
CA ILE A 99 -5.85 18.07 15.68
C ILE A 99 -4.43 18.63 15.53
N PRO A 100 -4.18 19.91 15.88
CA PRO A 100 -2.83 20.46 15.88
C PRO A 100 -1.89 19.68 16.79
N ASN A 101 -0.65 19.47 16.35
CA ASN A 101 0.36 18.78 17.15
C ASN A 101 1.77 19.20 16.72
N ASP A 102 2.51 19.95 17.54
CA ASP A 102 3.87 20.40 17.20
C ASP A 102 4.88 19.27 17.00
N ARG A 103 4.58 18.06 17.49
CA ARG A 103 5.40 16.86 17.30
C ARG A 103 5.05 16.10 16.01
N HIS A 104 4.19 16.66 15.15
CA HIS A 104 3.77 16.05 13.90
C HIS A 104 4.93 15.51 13.01
N PRO A 105 6.10 16.18 12.89
CA PRO A 105 7.19 15.63 12.08
C PRO A 105 7.85 14.41 12.73
N LEU A 106 8.04 14.45 14.05
CA LEU A 106 8.64 13.36 14.80
C LEU A 106 7.77 12.09 14.75
N GLN A 107 6.45 12.24 14.91
CA GLN A 107 5.51 11.13 14.83
C GLN A 107 5.49 10.52 13.43
N CYS A 108 5.45 11.34 12.38
CA CYS A 108 5.52 10.86 11.00
C CYS A 108 6.80 10.05 10.72
N VAL A 109 7.98 10.55 11.14
CA VAL A 109 9.24 9.82 10.94
C VAL A 109 9.26 8.50 11.72
N ARG A 110 8.71 8.47 12.94
CA ARG A 110 8.58 7.22 13.72
C ARG A 110 7.64 6.23 13.04
N ALA A 111 6.53 6.69 12.49
CA ALA A 111 5.60 5.89 11.70
C ALA A 111 6.31 5.27 10.49
N ALA A 112 7.05 6.08 9.72
CA ALA A 112 7.79 5.61 8.56
C ALA A 112 8.86 4.56 8.91
N ILE A 113 9.59 4.73 10.02
CA ILE A 113 10.57 3.74 10.50
C ILE A 113 9.86 2.43 10.88
N ASP A 114 8.77 2.50 11.63
CA ASP A 114 8.00 1.32 12.02
C ASP A 114 7.35 0.64 10.81
N ALA A 115 6.91 1.39 9.80
CA ALA A 115 6.42 0.87 8.53
C ALA A 115 7.50 0.07 7.80
N GLN A 116 8.72 0.60 7.70
CA GLN A 116 9.86 -0.12 7.11
C GLN A 116 10.16 -1.43 7.85
N ARG A 117 10.11 -1.42 9.18
CA ARG A 117 10.27 -2.62 10.01
C ARG A 117 9.14 -3.62 9.80
N ALA A 118 7.90 -3.15 9.74
CA ALA A 118 6.74 -4.03 9.54
C ALA A 118 6.77 -4.71 8.15
N ILE A 119 7.21 -4.00 7.11
CA ILE A 119 7.42 -4.59 5.78
C ILE A 119 8.58 -5.60 5.79
N TYR A 120 9.65 -5.34 6.55
CA TYR A 120 10.72 -6.32 6.75
C TYR A 120 10.19 -7.62 7.40
N GLU A 121 9.43 -7.51 8.49
CA GLU A 121 8.82 -8.67 9.15
C GLU A 121 7.84 -9.42 8.23
N LEU A 122 7.02 -8.70 7.47
CA LEU A 122 6.15 -9.28 6.46
C LEU A 122 6.95 -10.07 5.41
N ASN A 123 8.09 -9.55 4.97
CA ASN A 123 8.95 -10.24 4.02
C ASN A 123 9.59 -11.50 4.61
N LEU A 124 9.95 -11.51 5.90
CA LEU A 124 10.42 -12.72 6.57
C LEU A 124 9.36 -13.81 6.56
N GLN A 125 8.11 -13.46 6.88
CA GLN A 125 6.98 -14.39 6.83
C GLN A 125 6.75 -14.92 5.41
N ARG A 126 6.75 -14.02 4.41
CA ARG A 126 6.59 -14.40 2.99
C ARG A 126 7.74 -15.29 2.50
N ALA A 127 8.98 -15.02 2.92
CA ALA A 127 10.13 -15.86 2.58
C ALA A 127 10.04 -17.25 3.22
N ALA A 128 9.57 -17.36 4.45
CA ALA A 128 9.34 -18.64 5.11
C ALA A 128 8.24 -19.45 4.39
N GLU A 129 7.14 -18.79 4.04
CA GLU A 129 6.05 -19.41 3.27
C GLU A 129 6.51 -19.84 1.88
N ASN A 130 7.36 -19.06 1.22
CA ASN A 130 7.97 -19.43 -0.07
C ASN A 130 8.76 -20.73 0.03
N LYS A 131 9.55 -20.95 1.09
CA LYS A 131 10.27 -22.23 1.28
C LYS A 131 9.30 -23.42 1.38
N ARG A 132 8.14 -23.23 2.01
CA ARG A 132 7.08 -24.26 2.06
C ARG A 132 6.48 -24.49 0.67
N ARG A 133 6.16 -23.42 -0.07
CA ARG A 133 5.61 -23.50 -1.43
C ARG A 133 6.56 -24.17 -2.41
N GLU A 134 7.88 -23.98 -2.28
CA GLU A 134 8.87 -24.67 -3.12
C GLU A 134 8.76 -26.19 -3.01
N GLN A 135 8.62 -26.70 -1.78
CA GLN A 135 8.47 -28.13 -1.53
C GLN A 135 7.16 -28.66 -2.09
N GLU A 136 6.06 -27.93 -1.90
CA GLU A 136 4.74 -28.30 -2.45
C GLU A 136 4.73 -28.25 -3.97
N ASN A 137 5.38 -27.25 -4.56
CA ASN A 137 5.49 -27.09 -6.00
C ASN A 137 6.24 -28.23 -6.65
N ALA A 138 7.27 -28.80 -6.01
CA ALA A 138 7.93 -29.99 -6.50
C ALA A 138 6.96 -31.19 -6.64
N ALA A 139 6.09 -31.41 -5.65
CA ALA A 139 5.07 -32.46 -5.71
C ALA A 139 3.96 -32.17 -6.74
N ARG A 140 3.55 -30.91 -6.87
CA ARG A 140 2.57 -30.47 -7.86
C ARG A 140 3.09 -30.69 -9.29
N LEU A 141 4.32 -30.29 -9.56
CA LEU A 141 4.96 -30.49 -10.86
C LEU A 141 5.11 -31.97 -11.21
N ALA A 142 5.47 -32.83 -10.24
CA ALA A 142 5.53 -34.28 -10.43
C ALA A 142 4.18 -34.92 -10.79
N THR A 143 3.06 -34.27 -10.46
CA THR A 143 1.70 -34.71 -10.77
C THR A 143 1.05 -33.93 -11.91
N GLY A 144 1.82 -33.10 -12.63
CA GLY A 144 1.34 -32.28 -13.75
C GLY A 144 0.45 -31.11 -13.34
N GLN A 145 0.40 -30.76 -12.05
CA GLN A 145 -0.35 -29.61 -11.55
C GLN A 145 0.49 -28.33 -11.65
N ALA A 146 -0.17 -27.21 -11.97
CA ALA A 146 0.48 -25.90 -11.96
C ALA A 146 1.04 -25.55 -10.57
N PRO A 147 2.26 -25.00 -10.48
CA PRO A 147 2.84 -24.58 -9.21
C PRO A 147 2.05 -23.41 -8.61
N TYR A 148 2.06 -23.28 -7.29
CA TYR A 148 1.66 -22.07 -6.62
C TYR A 148 2.62 -20.93 -6.96
N PRO A 149 2.11 -19.71 -7.20
CA PRO A 149 2.96 -18.55 -7.40
C PRO A 149 3.75 -18.27 -6.12
N MET A 150 5.01 -17.89 -6.28
CA MET A 150 5.85 -17.47 -5.18
C MET A 150 5.45 -16.07 -4.71
N HIS A 151 5.44 -15.84 -3.41
CA HIS A 151 5.24 -14.51 -2.86
C HIS A 151 6.41 -13.60 -3.19
N ARG A 152 6.13 -12.49 -3.88
CA ARG A 152 7.11 -11.43 -4.07
C ARG A 152 7.41 -10.74 -2.75
N LEU A 153 8.68 -10.45 -2.51
CA LEU A 153 9.12 -9.61 -1.39
C LEU A 153 8.90 -8.14 -1.77
N LEU A 154 8.41 -7.37 -0.81
CA LEU A 154 7.98 -5.99 -1.02
C LEU A 154 9.05 -5.03 -0.51
N ALA A 155 9.27 -3.93 -1.22
CA ALA A 155 10.17 -2.87 -0.78
C ALA A 155 9.37 -1.57 -0.62
N LEU A 156 9.44 -0.96 0.55
CA LEU A 156 8.70 0.27 0.86
C LEU A 156 9.49 1.50 0.40
N GLY A 157 8.87 2.30 -0.46
CA GLY A 157 9.22 3.68 -0.75
C GLY A 157 8.57 4.62 0.26
N SER A 158 9.28 5.65 0.70
CA SER A 158 8.75 6.61 1.68
C SER A 158 9.15 8.02 1.29
N GLY A 159 8.16 8.88 1.09
CA GLY A 159 8.31 10.33 0.88
C GLY A 159 7.75 11.08 2.08
N ILE A 160 8.51 12.04 2.62
CA ILE A 160 8.09 12.85 3.77
C ILE A 160 8.38 14.31 3.47
N THR A 161 7.35 15.15 3.54
CA THR A 161 7.47 16.60 3.37
C THR A 161 6.74 17.31 4.50
N THR A 162 7.34 18.38 5.04
CA THR A 162 6.69 19.22 6.05
C THR A 162 6.49 20.63 5.51
N GLY A 163 5.28 21.16 5.63
CA GLY A 163 5.01 22.54 5.23
C GLY A 163 3.55 22.95 5.42
N THR A 164 3.23 24.16 4.97
CA THR A 164 1.92 24.77 5.19
C THR A 164 0.98 24.50 4.02
N VAL A 165 -0.02 23.68 4.25
CA VAL A 165 -1.02 23.27 3.26
C VAL A 165 -2.42 23.75 3.66
N THR A 166 -3.36 23.62 2.75
CA THR A 166 -4.79 23.73 3.04
C THR A 166 -5.31 22.35 3.43
N VAL A 167 -6.00 22.23 4.56
CA VAL A 167 -6.66 21.00 5.02
C VAL A 167 -8.16 21.22 5.11
N GLY A 168 -8.97 20.22 4.81
CA GLY A 168 -10.42 20.34 4.90
C GLY A 168 -11.18 19.20 4.22
N LEU A 169 -12.50 19.20 4.36
CA LEU A 169 -13.37 18.34 3.58
C LEU A 169 -13.39 18.79 2.11
N MET A 170 -13.16 17.85 1.20
CA MET A 170 -13.20 18.05 -0.24
C MET A 170 -13.97 16.89 -0.90
N GLY A 171 -14.78 17.21 -1.91
CA GLY A 171 -15.51 16.21 -2.69
C GLY A 171 -16.86 16.71 -3.19
N SER A 172 -17.70 15.80 -3.66
CA SER A 172 -19.10 16.08 -4.02
C SER A 172 -20.01 15.99 -2.79
N GLU A 173 -21.28 16.40 -2.93
CA GLU A 173 -22.28 16.28 -1.86
C GLU A 173 -22.43 14.84 -1.34
N GLU A 174 -22.28 13.85 -2.24
CA GLU A 174 -22.41 12.43 -1.91
C GLU A 174 -21.12 11.79 -1.39
N LYS A 175 -19.95 12.41 -1.62
CA LYS A 175 -18.64 11.84 -1.26
C LYS A 175 -17.64 12.91 -0.88
N LEU A 176 -17.55 13.18 0.42
CA LEU A 176 -16.55 14.06 1.02
C LEU A 176 -15.39 13.24 1.59
N SER A 177 -14.18 13.81 1.54
CA SER A 177 -12.98 13.26 2.16
C SER A 177 -12.19 14.38 2.83
N TYR A 178 -11.69 14.13 4.04
CA TYR A 178 -10.81 15.09 4.71
C TYR A 178 -9.38 14.92 4.18
N THR A 179 -8.86 15.94 3.51
CA THR A 179 -7.62 15.82 2.73
C THR A 179 -6.74 17.07 2.83
N VAL A 180 -5.53 16.96 2.31
CA VAL A 180 -4.54 18.05 2.20
C VAL A 180 -4.37 18.51 0.76
N LEU A 181 -4.21 19.82 0.56
CA LEU A 181 -3.95 20.46 -0.75
C LEU A 181 -2.84 21.51 -0.62
N GLY A 182 -1.88 21.50 -1.54
CA GLY A 182 -0.81 22.49 -1.58
C GLY A 182 0.40 22.01 -2.35
N ARG A 183 1.35 22.90 -2.60
CA ARG A 183 2.60 22.56 -3.31
C ARG A 183 3.36 21.47 -2.58
N GLU A 184 3.35 21.52 -1.25
CA GLU A 184 4.08 20.63 -0.36
C GLU A 184 3.56 19.19 -0.37
N VAL A 185 2.38 18.95 -0.94
CA VAL A 185 1.84 17.60 -1.19
C VAL A 185 2.50 16.95 -2.41
N ASN A 186 3.05 17.76 -3.34
CA ASN A 186 3.58 17.31 -4.62
C ASN A 186 5.13 17.26 -4.65
N LEU A 187 5.80 17.43 -3.51
CA LEU A 187 7.26 17.44 -3.36
C LEU A 187 7.75 16.12 -2.79
#